data_AF-A0A1X1Y5P7-F1
#
_entry.id   AF-A0A1X1Y5P7-F1
#
_cell.length_a   1.000
_cell.length_b   1.000
_cell.length_c   1.000
_cell.angle_alpha   90.00
_cell.angle_beta   90.00
_cell.angle_gamma   90.00
#
_symmetry.space_group_name_H-M   'P 1'
#
loop_
_entity.id
_entity.type
_entity.pdbx_description
1 polymer ?
#
loop_
_entity_poly.entity_id
_entity_poly.type
_entity_poly.pdbx_seq_one_letter_code
_entity_poly.pdbx_strand_id
1 'polypeptide(L)' 'MTAAAKQRHRWAHHGAYSSTCLNCGTTALKRPHPYGRYWFTEWHLPDGTFVNNYNGEPTPPCPGRAESAAVPA' A
#
# COMPACT_ATOMS: atom_id res chain seq x y z
N MET A 1 -23.06 -5.55 -11.15
CA MET A 1 -22.14 -5.74 -10.01
C MET A 1 -20.72 -5.75 -10.59
N THR A 2 -20.08 -4.58 -10.69
CA THR A 2 -18.76 -4.47 -11.33
C THR A 2 -17.71 -4.83 -10.30
N ALA A 3 -17.22 -6.07 -10.32
CA ALA A 3 -16.07 -6.46 -9.53
C ALA A 3 -14.87 -5.64 -10.01
N ALA A 4 -14.44 -4.65 -9.23
CA ALA A 4 -13.21 -3.91 -9.49
C ALA A 4 -12.08 -4.94 -9.59
N ALA A 5 -11.56 -5.17 -10.79
CA ALA A 5 -10.49 -6.12 -11.02
C ALA A 5 -9.31 -5.72 -10.12
N LYS A 6 -8.98 -6.57 -9.13
CA LYS A 6 -7.84 -6.37 -8.23
C LYS A 6 -6.58 -6.28 -9.09
N GLN A 7 -6.10 -5.06 -9.33
CA GLN A 7 -4.88 -4.88 -10.11
C GLN A 7 -3.68 -5.36 -9.29
N ARG A 8 -2.59 -5.71 -9.97
CA ARG A 8 -1.32 -5.98 -9.29
C ARG A 8 -0.66 -4.64 -8.97
N HIS A 9 -0.08 -4.54 -7.79
CA HIS A 9 0.75 -3.39 -7.43
C HIS A 9 1.97 -3.31 -8.34
N ARG A 10 2.26 -2.10 -8.82
CA ARG A 10 3.50 -1.80 -9.54
C ARG A 10 4.42 -1.01 -8.62
N TRP A 11 5.21 -1.72 -7.82
CA TRP A 11 6.10 -1.12 -6.84
C TRP A 11 7.30 -0.45 -7.52
N ALA A 12 7.53 0.82 -7.21
CA ALA A 12 8.78 1.53 -7.43
C ALA A 12 9.54 1.59 -6.11
N HIS A 13 10.78 1.11 -6.10
CA HIS A 13 11.63 1.10 -4.90
C HIS A 13 12.35 2.45 -4.77
N HIS A 14 12.22 3.12 -3.63
CA HIS A 14 12.88 4.40 -3.34
C HIS A 14 14.10 4.23 -2.42
N GLY A 15 14.26 3.05 -1.83
CA GLY A 15 15.38 2.68 -0.99
C GLY A 15 15.28 1.22 -0.56
N ALA A 16 16.14 0.81 0.38
CA ALA A 16 16.14 -0.57 0.89
C ALA A 16 14.86 -0.94 1.67
N TYR A 17 14.16 0.06 2.21
CA TYR A 17 13.04 -0.14 3.13
C TYR A 17 11.74 0.57 2.71
N SER A 18 11.71 1.25 1.57
CA SER A 18 10.54 2.01 1.12
C SER A 18 10.25 1.74 -0.35
N SER A 19 8.97 1.60 -0.68
CA SER A 19 8.51 1.37 -2.05
C SER A 19 7.13 1.95 -2.24
N THR A 20 6.87 2.62 -3.35
CA THR A 20 5.58 3.24 -3.64
C THR A 20 4.96 2.61 -4.88
N CYS A 21 3.68 2.27 -4.81
CA CYS A 21 2.94 1.73 -5.95
C CYS A 21 2.63 2.85 -6.94
N LEU A 22 3.09 2.73 -8.18
CA LEU A 22 2.85 3.70 -9.25
C LEU A 22 1.39 3.74 -9.73
N ASN A 23 0.60 2.72 -9.41
CA ASN A 23 -0.79 2.62 -9.85
C ASN A 23 -1.75 3.32 -8.87
N CYS A 24 -1.64 3.01 -7.58
CA CYS A 24 -2.57 3.50 -6.56
C CYS A 24 -1.95 4.48 -5.56
N GLY A 25 -0.65 4.77 -5.65
CA GLY A 25 0.03 5.68 -4.72
C GLY A 25 0.34 5.10 -3.33
N THR A 26 -0.07 3.85 -3.06
CA THR A 26 0.21 3.20 -1.77
C THR A 26 1.71 3.12 -1.51
N THR A 27 2.16 3.54 -0.33
CA THR A 27 3.57 3.47 0.05
C THR A 27 3.79 2.35 1.07
N ALA A 28 4.60 1.36 0.71
CA ALA A 28 5.05 0.26 1.57
C ALA A 28 6.36 0.61 2.26
N LEU A 29 6.39 0.53 3.59
CA LEU A 29 7.53 0.79 4.46
C LEU A 29 7.86 -0.47 5.26
N LYS A 30 9.07 -1.01 5.08
CA LYS A 30 9.60 -2.08 5.94
C LYS A 30 10.12 -1.48 7.24
N ARG A 31 9.56 -1.94 8.35
CA ARG A 31 9.91 -1.50 9.70
C ARG A 31 10.36 -2.70 10.54
N PRO A 32 11.38 -2.52 11.40
CA PRO A 32 11.74 -3.55 12.38
C PRO A 32 10.64 -3.65 13.44
N HIS A 33 10.31 -4.86 13.85
CA HIS A 33 9.34 -5.08 14.91
C HIS A 33 9.93 -4.69 16.28
N PRO A 34 9.21 -3.92 17.12
CA PRO A 34 9.76 -3.37 18.38
C PRO A 34 10.14 -4.46 19.40
N TYR A 35 9.42 -5.58 19.42
CA TYR A 35 9.61 -6.66 20.41
C TYR A 35 10.08 -8.00 19.81
N GLY A 36 10.49 -8.02 18.55
CA GLY A 36 10.68 -9.27 17.80
C GLY A 36 11.78 -9.15 16.76
N ARG A 37 12.44 -10.26 16.45
CA ARG A 37 13.50 -10.32 15.42
C ARG A 37 12.93 -10.51 14.01
N TYR A 38 11.85 -9.83 13.69
CA TYR A 38 11.21 -9.88 12.38
C TYR A 38 10.86 -8.49 11.89
N TRP A 39 10.59 -8.39 10.59
CA TRP A 39 10.21 -7.15 9.93
C TRP A 39 8.74 -7.21 9.57
N PHE A 40 8.05 -6.10 9.72
CA PHE A 40 6.70 -5.91 9.21
C PHE A 40 6.70 -4.83 8.14
N THR A 41 5.65 -4.82 7.33
CA THR A 41 5.41 -3.82 6.31
C THR A 41 4.21 -2.98 6.73
N GLU A 42 4.40 -1.67 6.71
CA GLU A 42 3.36 -0.67 6.90
C GLU A 42 3.03 -0.07 5.54
N TRP A 43 1.76 -0.07 5.16
CA TRP A 43 1.24 0.50 3.93
C TRP A 43 0.46 1.77 4.23
N HIS A 44 0.91 2.88 3.67
CA HIS A 44 0.21 4.16 3.66
C HIS A 44 -0.65 4.21 2.41
N LEU A 45 -1.96 4.22 2.59
CA LEU A 45 -2.94 4.22 1.51
C LEU A 45 -3.19 5.68 1.03
N PRO A 46 -3.62 5.88 -0.23
CA PRO A 46 -3.80 7.23 -0.80
C PRO A 46 -4.91 8.05 -0.14
N ASP A 47 -5.84 7.41 0.58
CA ASP A 47 -6.88 8.04 1.40
C ASP A 47 -6.34 8.56 2.75
N GLY A 48 -5.04 8.41 3.01
CA GLY A 48 -4.38 8.86 4.25
C GLY A 48 -4.48 7.88 5.41
N THR A 49 -5.16 6.75 5.22
CA THR A 49 -5.15 5.66 6.20
C THR A 49 -3.88 4.84 6.09
N PHE A 50 -3.52 4.13 7.17
CA PHE A 50 -2.41 3.19 7.15
C PHE A 50 -2.87 1.83 7.67
N VAL A 51 -2.31 0.78 7.06
CA VAL A 51 -2.51 -0.62 7.46
C VAL A 51 -1.15 -1.28 7.53
N ASN A 52 -1.00 -2.35 8.31
CA ASN A 52 0.27 -3.05 8.44
C ASN A 52 0.05 -4.56 8.48
N ASN A 53 1.10 -5.36 8.28
CA ASN A 53 1.05 -6.81 8.44
C ASN A 53 1.66 -7.29 9.74
N TYR A 54 1.55 -6.51 10.81
CA TYR A 54 2.08 -6.90 12.11
C TYR A 54 1.54 -8.27 12.56
N ASN A 55 0.29 -8.61 12.21
CA ASN A 55 -0.32 -9.92 12.49
C ASN A 55 -0.32 -10.87 11.28
N GLY A 56 0.50 -10.61 10.25
CA GLY A 56 0.57 -11.44 9.04
C GLY A 56 -0.52 -11.14 8.01
N GLU A 57 -1.20 -9.99 8.13
CA GLU A 57 -2.21 -9.56 7.16
C GLU A 57 -1.60 -9.40 5.75
N PRO A 58 -2.33 -9.76 4.69
CA PRO A 58 -1.82 -9.61 3.33
C PRO A 58 -1.71 -8.13 2.95
N THR A 59 -0.91 -7.86 1.92
CA THR A 59 -0.85 -6.53 1.30
C THR A 59 -2.25 -6.06 0.89
N PRO A 60 -2.64 -4.80 1.19
CA PRO A 60 -3.94 -4.29 0.81
C PRO A 60 -4.13 -4.35 -0.71
N PRO A 61 -5.37 -4.51 -1.21
CA PRO A 61 -5.65 -4.59 -2.63
C PRO A 61 -5.19 -3.30 -3.34
N CYS A 62 -4.71 -3.43 -4.58
CA CYS A 62 -4.47 -2.27 -5.43
C CYS A 62 -5.78 -1.90 -6.13
N PRO A 63 -6.40 -0.75 -5.80
CA PRO A 63 -7.59 -0.27 -6.51
C PRO A 63 -7.30 0.09 -7.98
N GLY A 64 -6.03 0.03 -8.40
CA GLY A 64 -5.56 0.52 -9.69
C GLY A 64 -5.41 2.04 -9.66
N ARG A 65 -5.08 2.62 -10.81
CA ARG A 65 -5.23 4.05 -11.03
C ARG A 65 -6.71 4.34 -11.22
N ALA A 66 -7.51 4.14 -10.17
CA ALA A 66 -8.82 4.75 -10.12
C ALA A 66 -8.57 6.25 -10.24
N GLU A 67 -9.08 6.85 -11.32
CA GLU A 67 -9.18 8.28 -11.49
C GLU A 67 -9.41 8.92 -10.12
N SER A 68 -8.42 9.70 -9.67
CA SER A 68 -8.57 10.56 -8.50
C SER A 68 -9.93 11.20 -8.63
N ALA A 69 -10.83 10.82 -7.72
CA ALA A 69 -12.21 11.26 -7.73
C ALA A 69 -12.22 12.76 -7.95
N ALA A 70 -12.91 13.16 -9.01
CA ALA A 70 -13.20 14.54 -9.33
C ALA A 70 -13.61 15.27 -8.05
N VAL A 71 -12.83 16.28 -7.66
CA VAL A 71 -13.30 17.33 -6.77
C VAL A 71 -14.34 18.09 -7.58
N PRO A 72 -15.65 18.06 -7.26
CA PRO A 72 -16.58 18.96 -7.91
C PRO A 72 -16.24 20.39 -7.49
N ALA A 73 -16.15 21.27 -8.48
CA ALA A 73 -15.90 22.70 -8.34
C ALA A 73 -17.06 23.42 -7.64
#